data_AF-A0A482ZVZ4-F1
#
_entry.id   AF-A0A482ZVZ4-F1
#
_cell.length_a   1.000
_cell.length_b   1.000
_cell.length_c   1.000
_cell.angle_alpha   90.00
_cell.angle_beta   90.00
_cell.angle_gamma   90.00
#
_symmetry.space_group_name_H-M   'P 1'
#
loop_
_entity.id
_entity.type
_entity.pdbx_description
1 polymer ?
#
loop_
_entity_poly.entity_id
_entity_poly.type
_entity_poly.pdbx_seq_one_letter_code
_entity_poly.pdbx_strand_id
1 'polypeptide(L)'
;MIAIAQQIKNSEYDPFVILGSEVPFPFTPELSKIGNPCPKASHTMPLLEDWGVACRLASLQGYEGVFKGYVTDLARTYLDTLSSAELAQIEVYSCGPHPMLAAVAKLAQEYNLPCQVSLEETMACAVGGCAGCVVEVQTDNGVAMKRVCVDGPVFDAKTVF
;
A
#
# COMPACT_ATOMS: atom_id res chain seq x y z
N MET A 1 -5.40 -1.16 -2.68
CA MET A 1 -4.98 0.12 -3.32
C MET A 1 -5.87 0.58 -4.46
N ILE A 2 -6.13 -0.22 -5.50
CA ILE A 2 -6.97 0.21 -6.65
C ILE A 2 -8.35 0.73 -6.22
N ALA A 3 -9.03 0.06 -5.29
CA ALA A 3 -10.35 0.49 -4.80
C ALA A 3 -10.31 1.88 -4.13
N ILE A 4 -9.33 2.13 -3.25
CA ILE A 4 -9.15 3.43 -2.60
C ILE A 4 -8.84 4.50 -3.65
N ALA A 5 -7.89 4.23 -4.55
CA ALA A 5 -7.54 5.15 -5.64
C ALA A 5 -8.76 5.50 -6.50
N GLN A 6 -9.60 4.52 -6.85
CA GLN A 6 -10.84 4.75 -7.57
C GLN A 6 -11.82 5.66 -6.82
N GLN A 7 -11.91 5.51 -5.49
CA GLN A 7 -12.81 6.28 -4.64
C GLN A 7 -12.35 7.73 -4.48
N ILE A 8 -11.04 7.98 -4.43
CA ILE A 8 -10.47 9.31 -4.13
C ILE A 8 -9.94 10.07 -5.35
N LYS A 9 -9.91 9.48 -6.56
CA LYS A 9 -9.34 10.12 -7.76
C LYS A 9 -9.96 11.47 -8.16
N ASN A 10 -11.18 11.77 -7.72
CA ASN A 10 -11.87 13.04 -8.01
C ASN A 10 -12.06 13.89 -6.74
N SER A 11 -11.25 13.65 -5.71
CA SER A 11 -11.27 14.39 -4.45
C SER A 11 -10.17 15.45 -4.41
N GLU A 12 -10.01 16.09 -3.25
CA GLU A 12 -8.89 17.00 -2.98
C GLU A 12 -7.55 16.28 -2.73
N TYR A 13 -7.57 14.95 -2.57
CA TYR A 13 -6.37 14.15 -2.37
C TYR A 13 -5.67 13.86 -3.70
N ASP A 14 -4.34 13.77 -3.66
CA ASP A 14 -3.49 13.39 -4.80
C ASP A 14 -2.97 11.94 -4.60
N PRO A 15 -3.69 10.92 -5.10
CA PRO A 15 -3.28 9.53 -4.90
C PRO A 15 -2.04 9.19 -5.73
N PHE A 16 -1.01 8.65 -5.05
CA PHE A 16 0.11 7.97 -5.68
C PHE A 16 0.11 6.48 -5.34
N VAL A 17 0.09 5.63 -6.37
CA VAL A 17 0.02 4.17 -6.21
C VAL A 17 1.36 3.53 -6.55
N ILE A 18 1.81 2.61 -5.70
CA ILE A 18 2.95 1.75 -5.99
C ILE A 18 2.48 0.31 -6.05
N LEU A 19 2.80 -0.40 -7.13
CA LEU A 19 2.46 -1.81 -7.32
C LEU A 19 3.74 -2.64 -7.44
N GLY A 20 3.80 -3.74 -6.70
CA GLY A 20 4.91 -4.69 -6.72
C GLY A 20 4.48 -6.04 -7.28
N SER A 21 5.34 -6.71 -8.04
CA SER A 21 5.13 -8.09 -8.44
C SER A 21 6.44 -8.81 -8.72
N GLU A 22 6.57 -10.04 -8.21
CA GLU A 22 7.70 -10.94 -8.52
C GLU A 22 7.32 -12.02 -9.57
N VAL A 23 6.10 -11.95 -10.07
CA VAL A 23 5.59 -12.66 -11.24
C VAL A 23 5.19 -11.65 -12.31
N PRO A 24 4.94 -12.06 -13.57
CA PRO A 24 4.46 -11.13 -14.58
C PRO A 24 3.23 -10.36 -14.08
N PHE A 25 3.23 -9.04 -14.27
CA PHE A 25 2.07 -8.22 -13.96
C PHE A 25 0.85 -8.74 -14.74
N PRO A 26 -0.37 -8.69 -14.18
CA PRO A 26 -1.59 -9.14 -14.85
C PRO A 26 -2.09 -8.15 -15.92
N PHE A 27 -1.24 -7.23 -16.34
CA PHE A 27 -1.46 -6.19 -17.34
C PHE A 27 -0.12 -5.90 -18.04
N THR A 28 -0.17 -5.33 -19.24
CA THR A 28 1.03 -4.84 -19.92
C THR A 28 1.39 -3.46 -19.37
N PRO A 29 2.55 -3.27 -18.71
CA PRO A 29 2.98 -1.94 -18.29
C PRO A 29 3.18 -1.02 -19.49
N GLU A 30 2.90 0.26 -19.32
CA GLU A 30 3.13 1.29 -20.34
C GLU A 30 3.89 2.48 -19.75
N LEU A 31 4.45 3.32 -20.63
CA LEU A 31 5.13 4.54 -20.20
C LEU A 31 4.12 5.55 -19.64
N SER A 32 4.34 6.02 -18.41
CA SER A 32 3.47 7.02 -17.78
C SER A 32 3.65 8.39 -18.42
N LYS A 33 2.53 9.09 -18.64
CA LYS A 33 2.44 10.48 -19.12
C LYS A 33 2.17 11.44 -17.96
N ILE A 34 1.70 10.93 -16.83
CA ILE A 34 1.56 11.69 -15.58
C ILE A 34 2.95 12.00 -15.00
N GLY A 35 3.11 13.23 -14.51
CA GLY A 35 4.37 13.75 -13.94
C GLY A 35 5.01 12.76 -12.96
N ASN A 36 6.34 12.69 -12.97
CA ASN A 36 7.06 11.60 -12.31
C ASN A 36 7.49 11.92 -10.88
N PRO A 37 6.84 11.37 -9.83
CA PRO A 37 7.31 11.52 -8.46
C PRO A 37 8.57 10.70 -8.17
N CYS A 38 8.89 9.67 -8.98
CA CYS A 38 10.08 8.84 -8.79
C CYS A 38 10.90 8.64 -10.08
N PRO A 39 12.06 9.30 -10.23
CA PRO A 39 12.84 9.27 -11.47
C PRO A 39 13.38 7.89 -11.86
N LYS A 40 13.34 6.91 -10.93
CA LYS A 40 13.86 5.55 -11.13
C LYS A 40 12.83 4.55 -11.69
N ALA A 41 11.59 4.98 -11.91
CA ALA A 41 10.53 4.20 -12.54
C ALA A 41 9.82 5.06 -13.58
N SER A 42 9.51 4.47 -14.74
CA SER A 42 8.86 5.15 -15.85
C SER A 42 7.55 4.50 -16.27
N HIS A 43 7.34 3.22 -15.93
CA HIS A 43 6.15 2.49 -16.32
C HIS A 43 5.07 2.48 -15.24
N THR A 44 3.83 2.34 -15.69
CA THR A 44 2.60 2.42 -14.91
C THR A 44 1.64 1.27 -15.23
N MET A 45 0.56 1.16 -14.45
CA MET A 45 -0.60 0.35 -14.79
C MET A 45 -1.57 1.18 -15.67
N PRO A 46 -1.94 0.72 -16.89
CA PRO A 46 -2.79 1.49 -17.80
C PRO A 46 -4.09 2.00 -17.17
N LEU A 47 -4.75 1.18 -16.35
CA LEU A 47 -6.00 1.57 -15.67
C LEU A 47 -5.86 2.82 -14.78
N LEU A 48 -4.74 2.95 -14.07
CA LEU A 48 -4.50 4.09 -13.19
C LEU A 48 -4.11 5.33 -13.99
N GLU A 49 -3.36 5.14 -15.07
CA GLU A 49 -3.04 6.20 -16.04
C GLU A 49 -4.32 6.78 -16.68
N ASP A 50 -5.26 5.91 -17.11
CA ASP A 50 -6.57 6.29 -17.64
C ASP A 50 -7.43 7.06 -16.61
N TRP A 51 -7.21 6.82 -15.32
CA TRP A 51 -7.88 7.54 -14.23
C TRP A 51 -7.19 8.83 -13.83
N GLY A 52 -6.03 9.17 -14.44
CA GLY A 52 -5.23 10.32 -14.03
C GLY A 52 -4.53 10.12 -12.68
N VAL A 53 -4.40 8.88 -12.20
CA VAL A 53 -3.77 8.54 -10.92
C VAL A 53 -2.32 8.15 -11.15
N ALA A 54 -1.39 8.86 -10.52
CA ALA A 54 0.03 8.55 -10.63
C ALA A 54 0.31 7.14 -10.10
N CYS A 55 1.04 6.34 -10.88
CA CYS A 55 1.41 4.98 -10.47
C CYS A 55 2.82 4.61 -10.91
N ARG A 56 3.57 3.92 -10.06
CA ARG A 56 4.89 3.33 -10.41
C ARG A 56 4.98 1.87 -9.98
N LEU A 57 5.74 1.11 -10.74
CA LEU A 57 5.88 -0.33 -10.56
C LEU A 57 7.24 -0.66 -9.93
N ALA A 58 7.28 -1.69 -9.11
CA ALA A 58 8.49 -2.26 -8.50
C ALA A 58 8.56 -3.79 -8.70
N SER A 59 9.76 -4.33 -8.92
CA SER A 59 10.00 -5.77 -9.06
C SER A 59 11.50 -6.09 -8.96
N LEU A 60 11.86 -7.29 -8.51
CA LEU A 60 13.24 -7.78 -8.62
C LEU A 60 13.54 -8.45 -9.97
N GLN A 61 12.52 -8.71 -10.79
CA GLN A 61 12.63 -9.50 -12.03
C GLN A 61 13.21 -8.74 -13.23
N GLY A 62 13.53 -7.45 -13.07
CA GLY A 62 14.20 -6.67 -14.10
C GLY A 62 13.34 -6.31 -15.31
N TYR A 63 12.02 -6.15 -15.11
CA TYR A 63 11.12 -5.66 -16.16
C TYR A 63 11.50 -4.25 -16.62
N GLU A 64 11.35 -3.98 -17.93
CA GLU A 64 11.69 -2.69 -18.51
C GLU A 64 10.88 -1.54 -17.87
N GLY A 65 11.58 -0.48 -17.46
CA GLY A 65 11.00 0.73 -16.87
C GLY A 65 10.27 0.56 -15.53
N VAL A 66 10.35 -0.63 -14.95
CA VAL A 66 9.94 -0.96 -13.58
C VAL A 66 11.11 -0.72 -12.63
N PHE A 67 10.84 -0.18 -11.45
CA PHE A 67 11.87 0.00 -10.42
C PHE A 67 12.43 -1.35 -9.96
N LYS A 68 13.75 -1.49 -9.96
CA LYS A 68 14.40 -2.71 -9.44
C LYS A 68 14.51 -2.66 -7.92
N GLY A 69 13.55 -3.28 -7.23
CA GLY A 69 13.49 -3.35 -5.77
C GLY A 69 12.06 -3.63 -5.28
N TYR A 70 11.85 -3.50 -3.97
CA TYR A 70 10.52 -3.66 -3.38
C TYR A 70 9.69 -2.37 -3.45
N VAL A 71 8.39 -2.50 -3.25
CA VAL A 71 7.46 -1.35 -3.16
C VAL A 71 7.89 -0.35 -2.08
N THR A 72 8.45 -0.82 -0.97
CA THR A 72 8.94 0.03 0.12
C THR A 72 10.19 0.82 -0.25
N ASP A 73 11.06 0.27 -1.10
CA ASP A 73 12.27 0.97 -1.58
C ASP A 73 11.88 2.09 -2.56
N LEU A 74 10.90 1.81 -3.42
CA LEU A 74 10.32 2.80 -4.32
C LEU A 74 9.56 3.88 -3.55
N ALA A 75 8.77 3.50 -2.55
CA ALA A 75 8.07 4.42 -1.65
C ALA A 75 9.06 5.31 -0.91
N ARG A 76 10.14 4.75 -0.37
CA ARG A 76 11.22 5.51 0.26
C ARG A 76 11.82 6.55 -0.69
N THR A 77 12.12 6.15 -1.92
CA THR A 77 12.66 7.06 -2.94
C THR A 77 11.73 8.25 -3.20
N TYR A 78 10.42 8.05 -3.13
CA TYR A 78 9.44 9.13 -3.23
C TYR A 78 9.39 9.97 -1.95
N LEU A 79 9.26 9.36 -0.77
CA LEU A 79 9.16 10.07 0.50
C LEU A 79 10.40 10.94 0.77
N ASP A 80 11.58 10.50 0.34
CA ASP A 80 12.84 11.25 0.47
C ASP A 80 12.89 12.54 -0.38
N THR A 81 11.99 12.70 -1.37
CA THR A 81 11.92 13.95 -2.17
C THR A 81 11.04 15.01 -1.52
N LEU A 82 10.23 14.63 -0.53
CA LEU A 82 9.24 15.50 0.09
C LEU A 82 9.86 16.32 1.23
N SER A 83 9.43 17.58 1.33
CA SER A 83 9.71 18.42 2.50
C SER A 83 8.93 17.93 3.72
N SER A 84 9.34 18.36 4.91
CA SER A 84 8.61 18.02 6.16
C SER A 84 7.15 18.49 6.15
N ALA A 85 6.84 19.58 5.44
CA ALA A 85 5.47 20.08 5.32
C ALA A 85 4.61 19.17 4.41
N GLU A 86 5.20 18.65 3.34
CA GLU A 86 4.53 17.69 2.44
C GLU A 86 4.35 16.33 3.12
N LEU A 87 5.38 15.83 3.82
CA LEU A 87 5.29 14.58 4.59
C LEU A 87 4.17 14.61 5.63
N ALA A 88 3.92 15.77 6.26
CA ALA A 88 2.84 15.93 7.23
C ALA A 88 1.43 15.79 6.61
N GLN A 89 1.32 15.79 5.28
CA GLN A 89 0.06 15.60 4.54
C GLN A 89 -0.07 14.19 3.92
N ILE A 90 0.89 13.30 4.16
CA ILE A 90 0.88 11.94 3.59
C ILE A 90 0.20 10.97 4.55
N GLU A 91 -0.65 10.11 3.99
CA GLU A 91 -1.15 8.91 4.65
C GLU A 91 -0.90 7.69 3.77
N VAL A 92 -0.47 6.59 4.39
CA VAL A 92 -0.11 5.35 3.70
C VAL A 92 -1.26 4.34 3.83
N TYR A 93 -1.67 3.79 2.70
CA TYR A 93 -2.58 2.64 2.66
C TYR A 93 -1.87 1.48 2.00
N SER A 94 -2.07 0.25 2.49
CA SER A 94 -1.43 -0.93 1.91
C SER A 94 -2.27 -2.19 2.00
N CYS A 95 -2.08 -3.07 1.01
CA CYS A 95 -2.66 -4.41 0.95
C CYS A 95 -1.67 -5.33 0.24
N GLY A 96 -1.47 -6.54 0.74
CA GLY A 96 -0.58 -7.52 0.13
C GLY A 96 -0.07 -8.53 1.16
N PRO A 97 0.99 -9.30 0.83
CA PRO A 97 1.51 -10.33 1.71
C PRO A 97 1.94 -9.78 3.07
N HIS A 98 1.73 -10.54 4.14
CA HIS A 98 2.05 -10.12 5.51
C HIS A 98 3.48 -9.56 5.69
N PRO A 99 4.55 -10.18 5.14
CA PRO A 99 5.90 -9.60 5.23
C PRO A 99 6.04 -8.24 4.55
N MET A 100 5.29 -8.00 3.46
CA MET A 100 5.26 -6.71 2.79
C MET A 100 4.55 -5.66 3.65
N LEU A 101 3.43 -6.04 4.29
CA LEU A 101 2.70 -5.14 5.20
C LEU A 101 3.54 -4.75 6.42
N ALA A 102 4.28 -5.69 7.02
CA ALA A 102 5.23 -5.40 8.09
C ALA A 102 6.32 -4.42 7.65
N ALA A 103 6.86 -4.58 6.43
CA ALA A 103 7.85 -3.67 5.87
C ALA A 103 7.27 -2.27 5.60
N VAL A 104 6.03 -2.17 5.15
CA VAL A 104 5.32 -0.89 4.96
C VAL A 104 5.03 -0.21 6.30
N ALA A 105 4.59 -0.96 7.32
CA ALA A 105 4.37 -0.46 8.66
C ALA A 105 5.65 0.15 9.26
N LYS A 106 6.77 -0.57 9.13
CA LYS A 106 8.10 -0.08 9.53
C LYS A 106 8.49 1.19 8.78
N LEU A 107 8.33 1.21 7.45
CA LEU A 107 8.62 2.40 6.65
C LEU A 107 7.78 3.59 7.12
N ALA A 108 6.47 3.44 7.29
CA ALA A 108 5.60 4.50 7.75
C ALA A 108 6.00 5.01 9.16
N GLN A 109 6.41 4.10 10.05
CA GLN A 109 6.93 4.48 11.38
C GLN A 109 8.20 5.33 11.29
N GLU A 110 9.15 4.98 10.40
CA GLU A 110 10.39 5.74 10.20
C GLU A 110 10.13 7.18 9.74
N TYR A 111 9.11 7.40 8.90
CA TYR A 111 8.69 8.73 8.45
C TYR A 111 7.61 9.38 9.33
N ASN A 112 7.22 8.72 10.42
CA ASN A 112 6.11 9.13 11.30
C ASN A 112 4.78 9.41 10.56
N LEU A 113 4.45 8.56 9.59
CA LEU A 113 3.24 8.66 8.76
C LEU A 113 2.11 7.79 9.34
N PRO A 114 0.84 8.24 9.27
CA PRO A 114 -0.31 7.37 9.48
C PRO A 114 -0.30 6.24 8.43
N CYS A 115 -0.63 5.02 8.86
CA CYS A 115 -0.61 3.86 7.97
C CYS A 115 -1.76 2.89 8.27
N GLN A 116 -2.57 2.62 7.25
CA GLN A 116 -3.65 1.64 7.28
C GLN A 116 -3.26 0.42 6.45
N VAL A 117 -3.41 -0.77 7.02
CA VAL A 117 -3.09 -2.04 6.37
C VAL A 117 -4.33 -2.91 6.29
N SER A 118 -4.62 -3.42 5.10
CA SER A 118 -5.65 -4.45 4.89
C SER A 118 -5.03 -5.82 5.09
N LEU A 119 -5.38 -6.49 6.18
CA LEU A 119 -4.92 -7.84 6.48
C LEU A 119 -5.73 -8.88 5.71
N GLU A 120 -5.06 -9.96 5.32
CA GLU A 120 -5.68 -11.17 4.80
C GLU A 120 -5.50 -12.27 5.84
N GLU A 121 -6.56 -13.04 6.10
CA GLU A 121 -6.52 -14.17 7.01
C GLU A 121 -7.39 -15.32 6.51
N THR A 122 -7.13 -16.53 7.00
CA THR A 122 -7.97 -17.68 6.64
C THR A 122 -9.37 -17.50 7.20
N MET A 123 -10.37 -17.42 6.32
CA MET A 123 -11.76 -17.25 6.68
C MET A 123 -12.58 -18.50 6.37
N ALA A 124 -13.38 -18.96 7.33
CA ALA A 124 -14.40 -19.97 7.10
C ALA A 124 -15.79 -19.32 6.91
N CYS A 125 -16.33 -18.69 7.95
CA CYS A 125 -17.70 -18.16 7.89
C CYS A 125 -17.83 -16.76 7.27
N ALA A 126 -16.76 -15.95 7.29
CA ALA A 126 -16.74 -14.53 6.90
C ALA A 126 -17.82 -13.61 7.51
N VAL A 127 -18.56 -14.06 8.54
CA VAL A 127 -19.63 -13.30 9.22
C VAL A 127 -19.39 -13.17 10.74
N GLY A 128 -18.15 -13.38 11.19
CA GLY A 128 -17.75 -13.21 12.58
C GLY A 128 -18.13 -14.32 13.56
N GLY A 129 -18.89 -15.34 13.13
CA GLY A 129 -19.38 -16.42 14.00
C GLY A 129 -18.33 -17.46 14.39
N CYS A 130 -17.44 -17.86 13.47
CA CYS A 130 -16.47 -18.94 13.71
C CYS A 130 -15.18 -18.49 14.40
N ALA A 131 -14.87 -17.19 14.40
CA ALA A 131 -13.60 -16.63 14.89
C ALA A 131 -12.31 -17.24 14.28
N GLY A 132 -12.37 -17.87 13.11
CA GLY A 132 -11.19 -18.46 12.46
C GLY A 132 -10.17 -17.46 11.87
N CYS A 133 -10.57 -16.20 11.68
CA CYS A 133 -9.74 -15.14 11.10
C CYS A 133 -9.32 -14.10 12.15
N VAL A 134 -8.93 -14.55 13.35
CA VAL A 134 -8.55 -13.65 14.44
C VAL A 134 -7.09 -13.22 14.31
N VAL A 135 -6.84 -11.95 14.63
CA VAL A 135 -5.50 -11.33 14.71
C VAL A 135 -5.34 -10.63 16.06
N GLU A 136 -4.11 -10.53 16.52
CA GLU A 136 -3.75 -9.74 17.70
C GLU A 136 -3.70 -8.26 17.34
N VAL A 137 -4.31 -7.43 18.18
CA VAL A 137 -4.32 -5.97 18.07
C VAL A 137 -3.88 -5.37 19.40
N GLN A 138 -2.84 -4.55 19.37
CA GLN A 138 -2.38 -3.78 20.53
C GLN A 138 -3.36 -2.66 20.84
N THR A 139 -3.79 -2.58 22.10
CA THR A 139 -4.68 -1.52 22.61
C THR A 139 -4.11 -0.93 23.89
N ASP A 140 -4.66 0.19 24.34
CA ASP A 140 -4.29 0.81 25.63
C ASP A 140 -4.48 -0.13 26.83
N ASN A 141 -5.37 -1.12 26.72
CA ASN A 141 -5.66 -2.11 27.77
C ASN A 141 -4.92 -3.45 27.56
N GLY A 142 -3.95 -3.50 26.64
CA GLY A 142 -3.21 -4.71 26.27
C GLY A 142 -3.67 -5.32 24.95
N VAL A 143 -3.27 -6.58 24.72
CA VAL A 143 -3.57 -7.31 23.48
C VAL A 143 -5.05 -7.71 23.43
N ALA A 144 -5.72 -7.37 22.34
CA ALA A 144 -7.08 -7.80 22.02
C ALA A 144 -7.09 -8.69 20.77
N MET A 145 -7.94 -9.72 20.76
CA MET A 145 -8.18 -10.53 19.55
C MET A 145 -9.31 -9.90 18.73
N LYS A 146 -9.04 -9.59 17.46
CA LYS A 146 -10.02 -9.01 16.51
C LYS A 146 -10.19 -9.92 15.30
N ARG A 147 -11.41 -10.02 14.77
CA ARG A 147 -11.73 -10.86 13.60
C ARG A 147 -11.61 -10.02 12.34
N VAL A 148 -10.72 -10.39 11.43
CA VAL A 148 -10.50 -9.66 10.17
C VAL A 148 -11.79 -9.48 9.37
N CYS A 149 -12.70 -10.46 9.36
CA CYS A 149 -13.92 -10.39 8.54
C CYS A 149 -14.99 -9.38 9.00
N VAL A 150 -15.01 -8.96 10.28
CA VAL A 150 -16.08 -8.09 10.82
C VAL A 150 -15.54 -6.93 11.66
N ASP A 151 -14.36 -7.10 12.27
CA ASP A 151 -13.67 -6.05 13.01
C ASP A 151 -12.61 -5.36 12.14
N GLY A 152 -12.25 -5.95 11.00
CA GLY A 152 -11.34 -5.42 9.97
C GLY A 152 -12.04 -5.25 8.61
N PRO A 153 -11.37 -5.55 7.47
CA PRO A 153 -10.01 -6.10 7.34
C PRO A 153 -8.90 -5.05 7.44
N VAL A 154 -9.26 -3.77 7.52
CA VAL A 154 -8.33 -2.64 7.60
C VAL A 154 -8.07 -2.28 9.06
N PHE A 155 -6.79 -2.20 9.42
CA PHE A 155 -6.32 -1.85 10.77
C PHE A 155 -5.23 -0.77 10.69
N ASP A 156 -5.05 -0.02 11.78
CA ASP A 156 -3.87 0.82 11.96
C ASP A 156 -2.63 -0.07 12.08
N ALA A 157 -1.65 0.14 11.20
CA ALA A 157 -0.43 -0.62 11.15
C ALA A 157 0.30 -0.68 12.50
N LYS A 158 0.28 0.39 13.30
CA LYS A 158 0.93 0.46 14.62
C LYS A 158 0.32 -0.47 15.66
N THR A 159 -0.90 -0.93 15.41
CA THR A 159 -1.63 -1.81 16.34
C THR A 159 -1.46 -3.28 16.00
N VAL A 160 -1.02 -3.61 14.78
CA VAL A 160 -0.91 -4.98 14.27
C VAL A 160 0.52 -5.35 13.85
N PHE A 161 1.46 -4.41 13.88
CA PHE A 161 2.90 -4.59 13.59
C PHE A 161 3.78 -3.81 14.56
#